data_AF-A0A133XSH2-F1
#
_entry.id   AF-A0A133XSH2-F1
#
_cell.length_a   1.000
_cell.length_b   1.000
_cell.length_c   1.000
_cell.angle_alpha   90.00
_cell.angle_beta   90.00
_cell.angle_gamma   90.00
#
_symmetry.space_group_name_H-M   'P 1'
#
loop_
_entity.id
_entity.type
_entity.pdbx_description
1 polymer ?
#
loop_
_entity_poly.entity_id
_entity_poly.type
_entity_poly.pdbx_seq_one_letter_code
_entity_poly.pdbx_strand_id
1 'polypeptide(L)'
;MAKADFVVAVDRGADRLMDIHQIPDAFVGDADTVSSAAYQWLRDKSDEVDKSVESARNSAAVEGDPVEGQHVEGKPVEFALFSPKKDYTDLGLACDFVEQRFTNTTIDLSVCCASAGRADHFLSVFGVLAHYAHLCPILFDDAYECRILSPTGRAAWALDEAAQSHTFSAVALAENTYVSESGFEWNVDNLHLPVLLDRGISNRVMTRSATIRCECGICAAFLHILEHTEGLSDMNTHFDDTNVGVGGADEKLDQQLENYLAEVDHYLRHMPVSEKTDIFSELKSSFYERLRHGQKPQDIIAEMGSPRLLAMQYLGTNVVEHKGFSFKRLLMLVSFYSAAAISWMALIPTTAILSFSMYLSAGISVLAGFLGFLRGFVYLSVLENARIMVFMHEEITGLPALFIGLVFGAVFVVLGMLSWKATIIMVRFFQDQAWRLHHEEM
;
A
#
# COMPACT_ATOMS: atom_id res chain seq x y z
N MET A 1 12.50 -9.12 -23.93
CA MET A 1 12.53 -7.71 -23.49
C MET A 1 12.98 -6.83 -24.64
N ALA A 2 12.39 -5.66 -24.81
CA ALA A 2 12.97 -4.61 -25.64
C ALA A 2 14.40 -4.34 -25.17
N LYS A 3 15.30 -3.92 -26.07
CA LYS A 3 16.67 -3.60 -25.70
C LYS A 3 16.66 -2.38 -24.77
N ALA A 4 16.97 -2.59 -23.50
CA ALA A 4 17.12 -1.51 -22.53
C ALA A 4 18.44 -0.77 -22.80
N ASP A 5 18.42 0.56 -22.72
CA ASP A 5 19.62 1.39 -22.87
C ASP A 5 20.48 1.41 -21.59
N PHE A 6 19.85 1.17 -20.44
CA PHE A 6 20.49 1.12 -19.12
C PHE A 6 19.73 0.15 -18.20
N VAL A 7 20.45 -0.75 -17.54
CA VAL A 7 19.87 -1.81 -16.70
C VAL A 7 20.27 -1.61 -15.25
N VAL A 8 19.29 -1.51 -14.36
CA VAL A 8 19.50 -1.40 -12.91
C VAL A 8 19.05 -2.69 -12.23
N ALA A 9 19.97 -3.33 -11.51
CA ALA A 9 19.68 -4.40 -10.59
C ALA A 9 19.24 -3.82 -9.25
N VAL A 10 18.07 -4.24 -8.76
CA VAL A 10 17.54 -3.83 -7.45
C VAL A 10 17.33 -5.08 -6.61
N ASP A 11 17.91 -5.14 -5.41
CA ASP A 11 17.85 -6.30 -4.51
C ASP A 11 18.11 -7.62 -5.26
N ARG A 12 17.26 -8.64 -5.02
CA ARG A 12 17.29 -9.95 -5.70
C ARG A 12 17.07 -9.90 -7.20
N GLY A 13 16.79 -8.74 -7.77
CA GLY A 13 16.90 -8.52 -9.21
C GLY A 13 18.31 -8.84 -9.73
N ALA A 14 19.34 -8.65 -8.90
CA ALA A 14 20.71 -9.08 -9.21
C ALA A 14 20.83 -10.59 -9.45
N ASP A 15 20.15 -11.42 -8.64
CA ASP A 15 20.14 -12.87 -8.80
C ASP A 15 19.49 -13.26 -10.14
N ARG A 16 18.38 -12.60 -10.51
CA ARG A 16 17.69 -12.85 -11.78
C ARG A 16 18.54 -12.48 -12.99
N LEU A 17 19.25 -11.37 -12.92
CA LEU A 17 20.17 -10.95 -13.97
C LEU A 17 21.38 -11.91 -14.09
N MET A 18 21.87 -12.43 -12.97
CA MET A 18 22.91 -13.46 -12.96
C MET A 18 22.43 -14.76 -13.63
N ASP A 19 21.20 -15.21 -13.33
CA ASP A 19 20.59 -16.43 -13.89
C ASP A 19 20.52 -16.39 -15.43
N ILE A 20 20.25 -15.21 -16.00
CA ILE A 20 20.16 -15.00 -17.46
C ILE A 20 21.47 -14.48 -18.08
N HIS A 21 22.54 -14.40 -17.29
CA HIS A 21 23.85 -13.90 -17.69
C HIS A 21 23.83 -12.48 -18.29
N GLN A 22 22.92 -11.62 -17.82
CA GLN A 22 22.84 -10.23 -18.23
C GLN A 22 23.50 -9.34 -17.17
N ILE A 23 24.61 -8.69 -17.52
CA ILE A 23 25.31 -7.79 -16.59
C ILE A 23 24.53 -6.47 -16.49
N PRO A 24 24.13 -6.00 -15.28
CA PRO A 24 23.52 -4.69 -15.12
C PRO A 24 24.55 -3.57 -15.26
N ASP A 25 24.11 -2.37 -15.63
CA ASP A 25 24.94 -1.17 -15.59
C ASP A 25 25.10 -0.64 -14.16
N ALA A 26 24.08 -0.82 -13.31
CA ALA A 26 24.13 -0.41 -11.90
C ALA A 26 23.45 -1.42 -10.97
N PHE A 27 23.94 -1.49 -9.73
CA PHE A 27 23.28 -2.15 -8.61
C PHE A 27 22.86 -1.10 -7.57
N VAL A 28 21.58 -1.10 -7.23
CA VAL A 28 20.98 -0.22 -6.22
C VAL A 28 20.38 -1.10 -5.12
N GLY A 29 20.82 -0.93 -3.89
CA GLY A 29 20.29 -1.68 -2.77
C GLY A 29 21.14 -1.59 -1.52
N ASP A 30 20.73 -2.27 -0.45
CA ASP A 30 21.60 -2.50 0.73
C ASP A 30 22.36 -3.83 0.66
N ALA A 31 22.07 -4.65 -0.35
CA ALA A 31 22.67 -5.95 -0.63
C ALA A 31 22.43 -7.02 0.46
N ASP A 32 21.46 -6.83 1.37
CA ASP A 32 21.19 -7.81 2.43
C ASP A 32 20.36 -9.01 1.95
N THR A 33 19.54 -8.81 0.91
CA THR A 33 18.67 -9.84 0.33
C THR A 33 19.28 -10.58 -0.86
N VAL A 34 20.35 -10.03 -1.44
CA VAL A 34 21.08 -10.57 -2.61
C VAL A 34 21.87 -11.81 -2.21
N SER A 35 21.90 -12.85 -3.05
CA SER A 35 22.75 -14.01 -2.73
C SER A 35 24.23 -13.65 -2.74
N SER A 36 25.03 -14.34 -1.92
CA SER A 36 26.48 -14.14 -1.89
C SER A 36 27.13 -14.40 -3.25
N ALA A 37 26.57 -15.31 -4.05
CA ALA A 37 27.04 -15.60 -5.41
C ALA A 37 26.77 -14.43 -6.36
N ALA A 38 25.55 -13.89 -6.37
CA ALA A 38 25.21 -12.74 -7.20
C ALA A 38 25.98 -11.48 -6.78
N TYR A 39 26.15 -11.26 -5.48
CA TYR A 39 26.92 -10.12 -4.98
C TYR A 39 28.40 -10.20 -5.39
N GLN A 40 29.03 -11.38 -5.27
CA GLN A 40 30.40 -11.60 -5.74
C GLN A 40 30.50 -11.43 -7.25
N TRP A 41 29.56 -11.97 -8.01
CA TRP A 41 29.50 -11.82 -9.46
C TRP A 41 29.45 -10.34 -9.88
N LEU A 42 28.63 -9.50 -9.23
CA LEU A 42 28.60 -8.06 -9.50
C LEU A 42 29.94 -7.37 -9.18
N ARG A 43 30.59 -7.76 -8.07
CA ARG A 43 31.90 -7.23 -7.68
C ARG A 43 32.99 -7.60 -8.67
N ASP A 44 33.04 -8.87 -9.08
CA ASP A 44 34.00 -9.35 -10.07
C ASP A 44 33.85 -8.58 -11.40
N LYS A 45 32.61 -8.29 -11.82
CA LYS A 45 32.36 -7.51 -13.04
C LYS A 45 32.70 -6.02 -12.91
N SER A 46 32.65 -5.46 -11.72
CA SER A 46 33.16 -4.11 -11.45
C SER A 46 34.70 -4.10 -11.50
N ASP A 47 35.36 -5.06 -10.84
CA ASP A 47 36.81 -5.14 -10.70
C ASP A 47 37.55 -5.59 -11.98
N GLU A 48 36.95 -6.47 -12.78
CA GLU A 48 37.48 -6.92 -14.09
C GLU A 48 37.69 -5.73 -15.03
N VAL A 49 36.77 -4.76 -15.00
CA VAL A 49 36.82 -3.58 -15.85
C VAL A 49 37.89 -2.60 -15.34
N ASP A 50 37.99 -2.35 -14.05
CA ASP A 50 39.04 -1.49 -13.48
C ASP A 50 40.45 -1.99 -13.85
N LYS A 51 40.68 -3.31 -13.76
CA LYS A 51 41.95 -3.93 -14.19
C LYS A 51 42.18 -3.82 -15.69
N SER A 52 41.14 -3.90 -16.51
CA SER A 52 41.24 -3.74 -17.97
C SER A 52 41.58 -2.29 -18.36
N VAL A 53 41.00 -1.30 -17.68
CA VAL A 53 41.25 0.13 -17.87
C VAL A 53 42.65 0.51 -17.39
N GLU A 54 43.10 -0.05 -16.26
CA GLU A 54 44.44 0.15 -15.74
C GLU A 54 45.51 -0.50 -16.64
N SER A 55 45.24 -1.70 -17.17
CA SER A 55 46.10 -2.36 -18.15
C SER A 55 46.18 -1.59 -19.47
N ALA A 56 45.06 -1.08 -20.00
CA ALA A 56 45.00 -0.26 -21.20
C ALA A 56 45.71 1.10 -21.03
N ARG A 57 45.62 1.72 -19.84
CA ARG A 57 46.38 2.93 -19.49
C ARG A 57 47.88 2.67 -19.43
N ASN A 58 48.29 1.51 -18.91
CA ASN A 58 49.69 1.13 -18.80
C ASN A 58 50.29 0.70 -20.15
N SER A 59 49.49 0.16 -21.07
CA SER A 59 49.93 -0.21 -22.43
C SER A 59 49.95 0.99 -23.40
N ALA A 60 49.09 2.00 -23.21
CA ALA A 60 49.13 3.25 -23.99
C ALA A 60 50.35 4.15 -23.70
N ALA A 61 51.18 3.81 -22.69
CA ALA A 61 52.43 4.50 -22.36
C ALA A 61 53.65 3.99 -23.17
N VAL A 62 53.46 3.03 -24.09
CA VAL A 62 54.51 2.52 -24.97
C VAL A 62 54.02 2.58 -26.42
N GLU A 63 54.68 3.39 -27.25
CA GLU A 63 54.38 3.55 -28.67
C GLU A 63 54.48 2.23 -29.46
N GLY A 64 53.49 1.97 -30.35
CA GLY A 64 53.69 1.12 -31.54
C GLY A 64 52.54 0.15 -31.90
N ASP A 65 51.72 0.56 -32.88
CA ASP A 65 50.88 -0.21 -33.82
C ASP A 65 49.71 -1.11 -33.34
N PRO A 66 48.65 -1.27 -34.19
CA PRO A 66 47.31 -1.64 -33.73
C PRO A 66 47.12 -3.16 -33.62
N VAL A 67 46.61 -3.60 -32.47
CA VAL A 67 46.11 -4.97 -32.30
C VAL A 67 44.63 -4.97 -32.66
N GLU A 68 44.31 -5.61 -33.79
CA GLU A 68 42.96 -5.96 -34.19
C GLU A 68 42.47 -7.10 -33.27
N GLY A 69 41.63 -6.75 -32.30
CA GLY A 69 41.13 -7.64 -31.25
C GLY A 69 39.70 -7.27 -30.85
N GLN A 70 38.85 -8.27 -30.77
CA GLN A 70 37.39 -8.22 -30.63
C GLN A 70 36.89 -7.25 -29.55
N HIS A 71 35.86 -6.46 -29.90
CA HIS A 71 35.08 -5.65 -28.97
C HIS A 71 34.49 -6.52 -27.84
N VAL A 72 34.96 -6.30 -26.62
CA VAL A 72 34.20 -6.58 -25.40
C VAL A 72 34.05 -5.25 -24.67
N GLU A 73 33.05 -4.47 -25.05
CA GLU A 73 32.64 -3.28 -24.29
C GLU A 73 31.91 -3.74 -23.02
N GLY A 74 32.65 -3.94 -21.93
CA GLY A 74 32.07 -4.08 -20.59
C GLY A 74 32.27 -2.78 -19.83
N LYS A 75 31.21 -1.99 -19.62
CA LYS A 75 31.25 -0.90 -18.64
C LYS A 75 31.27 -1.49 -17.22
N PRO A 76 31.97 -0.88 -16.25
CA PRO A 76 31.97 -1.36 -14.87
C PRO A 76 30.56 -1.23 -14.29
N VAL A 77 30.15 -2.21 -13.48
CA VAL A 77 28.89 -2.11 -12.71
C VAL A 77 29.03 -1.01 -11.67
N GLU A 78 28.16 -0.01 -11.73
CA GLU A 78 28.06 1.09 -10.76
C GLU A 78 27.33 0.61 -9.49
N PHE A 79 27.80 1.00 -8.31
CA PHE A 79 27.17 0.61 -7.03
C PHE A 79 26.60 1.83 -6.31
N ALA A 80 25.28 1.82 -6.07
CA ALA A 80 24.60 2.72 -5.15
C ALA A 80 24.14 1.93 -3.92
N LEU A 81 25.01 1.89 -2.89
CA LEU A 81 24.76 1.12 -1.68
C LEU A 81 24.14 1.98 -0.58
N PHE A 82 23.09 1.46 0.04
CA PHE A 82 22.35 2.12 1.10
C PHE A 82 22.38 1.31 2.40
N SER A 83 22.04 1.96 3.52
CA SER A 83 21.93 1.30 4.83
C SER A 83 20.66 0.44 4.91
N PRO A 84 20.69 -0.78 5.46
CA PRO A 84 19.48 -1.58 5.68
C PRO A 84 18.46 -0.95 6.65
N LYS A 85 18.86 0.08 7.41
CA LYS A 85 17.99 0.79 8.37
C LYS A 85 17.39 2.09 7.78
N LYS A 86 17.29 2.16 6.47
CA LYS A 86 16.72 3.29 5.73
C LYS A 86 15.19 3.23 5.75
N ASP A 87 14.54 4.39 5.69
CA ASP A 87 13.07 4.50 5.67
C ASP A 87 12.49 4.53 4.24
N TYR A 88 13.18 3.92 3.28
CA TYR A 88 12.82 3.91 1.85
C TYR A 88 12.98 2.52 1.25
N THR A 89 12.11 2.17 0.28
CA THR A 89 12.25 0.93 -0.49
C THR A 89 13.36 1.05 -1.52
N ASP A 90 14.03 -0.07 -1.84
CA ASP A 90 15.11 -0.08 -2.84
C ASP A 90 14.63 0.26 -4.25
N LEU A 91 13.38 -0.06 -4.60
CA LEU A 91 12.76 0.42 -5.84
C LEU A 91 12.65 1.96 -5.88
N GLY A 92 12.27 2.59 -4.76
CA GLY A 92 12.22 4.05 -4.67
C GLY A 92 13.59 4.69 -4.86
N LEU A 93 14.61 4.13 -4.21
CA LEU A 93 16.00 4.57 -4.34
C LEU A 93 16.55 4.35 -5.75
N ALA A 94 16.11 3.30 -6.44
CA ALA A 94 16.48 3.06 -7.83
C ALA A 94 15.87 4.11 -8.76
N CYS A 95 14.62 4.54 -8.50
CA CYS A 95 14.00 5.65 -9.23
C CYS A 95 14.75 6.97 -8.99
N ASP A 96 15.10 7.28 -7.73
CA ASP A 96 15.94 8.44 -7.38
C ASP A 96 17.29 8.41 -8.10
N PHE A 97 17.96 7.25 -8.08
CA PHE A 97 19.24 7.05 -8.75
C PHE A 97 19.14 7.33 -10.25
N VAL A 98 18.12 6.75 -10.92
CA VAL A 98 17.90 6.93 -12.36
C VAL A 98 17.58 8.38 -12.70
N GLU A 99 16.72 9.06 -11.92
CA GLU A 99 16.36 10.45 -12.15
C GLU A 99 17.57 11.40 -12.03
N GLN A 100 18.39 11.21 -10.99
CA GLN A 100 19.61 11.99 -10.79
C GLN A 100 20.65 11.71 -11.88
N ARG A 101 20.71 10.46 -12.36
CA ARG A 101 21.68 10.04 -13.38
C ARG A 101 21.37 10.58 -14.77
N PHE A 102 20.08 10.66 -15.12
CA PHE A 102 19.59 11.01 -16.44
C PHE A 102 18.76 12.31 -16.43
N THR A 103 19.24 13.31 -15.68
CA THR A 103 18.58 14.62 -15.59
C THR A 103 18.37 15.25 -16.97
N ASN A 104 17.19 15.85 -17.20
CA ASN A 104 16.77 16.46 -18.48
C ASN A 104 16.67 15.48 -19.66
N THR A 105 16.62 14.17 -19.40
CA THR A 105 16.36 13.15 -20.42
C THR A 105 14.96 12.58 -20.20
N THR A 106 14.23 12.33 -21.28
CA THR A 106 12.98 11.57 -21.20
C THR A 106 13.30 10.11 -20.90
N ILE A 107 12.73 9.58 -19.83
CA ILE A 107 12.95 8.20 -19.38
C ILE A 107 11.67 7.40 -19.63
N ASP A 108 11.82 6.20 -20.18
CA ASP A 108 10.78 5.17 -20.26
C ASP A 108 11.14 4.05 -19.27
N LEU A 109 10.74 4.20 -18.01
CA LEU A 109 11.12 3.28 -16.94
C LEU A 109 10.37 1.95 -17.08
N SER A 110 11.11 0.86 -17.35
CA SER A 110 10.57 -0.51 -17.33
C SER A 110 10.93 -1.20 -16.02
N VAL A 111 9.92 -1.70 -15.33
CA VAL A 111 10.04 -2.39 -14.03
C VAL A 111 9.54 -3.82 -14.18
N CYS A 112 10.29 -4.77 -13.67
CA CYS A 112 9.97 -6.20 -13.70
C CYS A 112 10.21 -6.82 -12.32
N CYS A 113 9.63 -7.99 -12.08
CA CYS A 113 9.80 -8.74 -10.82
C CYS A 113 9.41 -7.94 -9.56
N ALA A 114 8.48 -6.97 -9.68
CA ALA A 114 8.03 -6.11 -8.58
C ALA A 114 6.61 -6.45 -8.09
N SER A 115 5.99 -7.47 -8.67
CA SER A 115 4.56 -7.81 -8.54
C SER A 115 4.26 -8.97 -7.57
N ALA A 116 5.28 -9.70 -7.13
CA ALA A 116 5.13 -10.94 -6.36
C ALA A 116 5.62 -10.81 -4.91
N GLY A 117 5.23 -11.78 -4.06
CA GLY A 117 5.67 -11.87 -2.67
C GLY A 117 4.67 -11.26 -1.69
N ARG A 118 5.12 -10.35 -0.82
CA ARG A 118 4.27 -9.78 0.21
C ARG A 118 3.32 -8.73 -0.37
N ALA A 119 2.04 -8.78 0.01
CA ALA A 119 1.00 -7.90 -0.52
C ALA A 119 1.25 -6.40 -0.24
N ASP A 120 1.83 -6.07 0.91
CA ASP A 120 2.19 -4.69 1.27
C ASP A 120 3.32 -4.14 0.40
N HIS A 121 4.32 -4.96 0.09
CA HIS A 121 5.38 -4.61 -0.87
C HIS A 121 4.80 -4.39 -2.26
N PHE A 122 3.97 -5.32 -2.74
CA PHE A 122 3.32 -5.18 -4.05
C PHE A 122 2.49 -3.89 -4.16
N LEU A 123 1.67 -3.59 -3.15
CA LEU A 123 0.88 -2.35 -3.14
C LEU A 123 1.79 -1.11 -3.15
N SER A 124 2.90 -1.13 -2.40
CA SER A 124 3.83 -0.01 -2.33
C SER A 124 4.47 0.33 -3.67
N VAL A 125 4.62 -0.64 -4.58
CA VAL A 125 5.15 -0.42 -5.94
C VAL A 125 4.29 0.59 -6.68
N PHE A 126 2.96 0.45 -6.67
CA PHE A 126 2.09 1.43 -7.34
C PHE A 126 2.21 2.83 -6.73
N GLY A 127 2.41 2.94 -5.42
CA GLY A 127 2.68 4.21 -4.75
C GLY A 127 3.98 4.86 -5.23
N VAL A 128 5.06 4.07 -5.32
CA VAL A 128 6.36 4.52 -5.83
C VAL A 128 6.26 4.92 -7.30
N LEU A 129 5.67 4.09 -8.16
CA LEU A 129 5.54 4.40 -9.59
C LEU A 129 4.60 5.60 -9.83
N ALA A 130 3.60 5.81 -8.99
CA ALA A 130 2.78 7.03 -9.03
C ALA A 130 3.59 8.28 -8.64
N HIS A 131 4.43 8.18 -7.60
CA HIS A 131 5.32 9.27 -7.21
C HIS A 131 6.27 9.67 -8.35
N TYR A 132 6.77 8.67 -9.10
CA TYR A 132 7.67 8.85 -10.24
C TYR A 132 6.96 8.77 -11.61
N ALA A 133 5.69 9.20 -11.70
CA ALA A 133 4.91 9.09 -12.94
C ALA A 133 5.52 9.83 -14.15
N HIS A 134 6.34 10.86 -13.91
CA HIS A 134 7.09 11.58 -14.95
C HIS A 134 8.20 10.75 -15.61
N LEU A 135 8.61 9.64 -14.98
CA LEU A 135 9.55 8.66 -15.56
C LEU A 135 8.87 7.65 -16.50
N CYS A 136 7.61 7.89 -16.85
CA CYS A 136 6.76 7.06 -17.71
C CYS A 136 6.77 5.55 -17.36
N PRO A 137 6.50 5.14 -16.09
CA PRO A 137 6.68 3.75 -15.68
C PRO A 137 5.79 2.74 -16.41
N ILE A 138 6.40 1.59 -16.71
CA ILE A 138 5.75 0.37 -17.22
C ILE A 138 6.16 -0.78 -16.31
N LEU A 139 5.19 -1.43 -15.69
CA LEU A 139 5.38 -2.65 -14.91
C LEU A 139 5.02 -3.85 -15.78
N PHE A 140 5.99 -4.74 -15.98
CA PHE A 140 5.80 -6.01 -16.67
C PHE A 140 5.70 -7.15 -15.66
N ASP A 141 4.64 -7.94 -15.83
CA ASP A 141 4.41 -9.23 -15.19
C ASP A 141 4.10 -10.27 -16.27
N ASP A 142 4.21 -11.57 -15.94
CA ASP A 142 3.84 -12.64 -16.85
C ASP A 142 2.34 -12.59 -17.22
N ALA A 143 1.50 -12.11 -16.30
CA ALA A 143 0.05 -12.06 -16.47
C ALA A 143 -0.47 -10.75 -17.08
N TYR A 144 0.27 -9.65 -16.97
CA TYR A 144 -0.19 -8.34 -17.38
C TYR A 144 0.94 -7.35 -17.67
N GLU A 145 0.63 -6.36 -18.50
CA GLU A 145 1.40 -5.12 -18.61
C GLU A 145 0.60 -4.00 -17.95
N CYS A 146 1.23 -3.28 -17.02
CA CYS A 146 0.64 -2.12 -16.37
C CYS A 146 1.43 -0.86 -16.73
N ARG A 147 0.76 0.18 -17.22
CA ARG A 147 1.37 1.50 -17.47
C ARG A 147 0.83 2.52 -16.50
N ILE A 148 1.73 3.31 -15.91
CA ILE A 148 1.32 4.49 -15.13
C ILE A 148 1.13 5.65 -16.09
N LEU A 149 -0.11 6.14 -16.18
CA LEU A 149 -0.52 7.24 -17.03
C LEU A 149 -0.73 8.51 -16.21
N SER A 150 -0.11 9.61 -16.64
CA SER A 150 -0.29 10.94 -16.05
C SER A 150 0.09 12.02 -17.06
N PRO A 151 -0.55 13.20 -17.04
CA PRO A 151 -0.14 14.35 -17.86
C PRO A 151 1.30 14.82 -17.61
N THR A 152 1.88 14.48 -16.45
CA THR A 152 3.27 14.83 -16.08
C THR A 152 4.32 13.93 -16.75
N GLY A 153 3.92 12.76 -17.23
CA GLY A 153 4.76 11.81 -17.96
C GLY A 153 4.04 11.30 -19.19
N ARG A 154 3.72 10.01 -19.23
CA ARG A 154 2.95 9.41 -20.31
C ARG A 154 1.45 9.62 -20.10
N ALA A 155 0.84 10.53 -20.86
CA ALA A 155 -0.59 10.81 -20.70
C ALA A 155 -1.53 9.78 -21.35
N ALA A 156 -1.06 9.01 -22.33
CA ALA A 156 -1.92 8.13 -23.12
C ALA A 156 -1.21 6.83 -23.53
N TRP A 157 -2.01 5.80 -23.78
CA TRP A 157 -1.56 4.52 -24.31
C TRP A 157 -2.46 4.11 -25.48
N ALA A 158 -1.85 4.01 -26.66
CA ALA A 158 -2.44 3.33 -27.80
C ALA A 158 -2.08 1.84 -27.73
N LEU A 159 -3.10 1.00 -27.60
CA LEU A 159 -2.96 -0.44 -27.55
C LEU A 159 -2.64 -0.97 -28.95
N ASP A 160 -1.85 -2.03 -29.01
CA ASP A 160 -1.52 -2.70 -30.26
C ASP A 160 -2.65 -3.61 -30.73
N GLU A 161 -2.49 -4.20 -31.93
CA GLU A 161 -3.50 -5.12 -32.47
C GLU A 161 -3.64 -6.41 -31.63
N ALA A 162 -2.57 -6.80 -30.92
CA ALA A 162 -2.54 -8.01 -30.10
C ALA A 162 -3.40 -7.86 -28.82
N ALA A 163 -3.62 -6.63 -28.35
CA ALA A 163 -4.49 -6.34 -27.23
C ALA A 163 -5.97 -6.61 -27.50
N GLN A 164 -6.41 -6.80 -28.75
CA GLN A 164 -7.82 -7.04 -29.07
C GLN A 164 -8.35 -8.26 -28.28
N SER A 165 -9.58 -8.15 -27.79
CA SER A 165 -10.29 -9.15 -26.96
C SER A 165 -9.77 -9.34 -25.52
N HIS A 166 -8.59 -8.81 -25.19
CA HIS A 166 -8.05 -8.90 -23.84
C HIS A 166 -8.80 -8.00 -22.86
N THR A 167 -8.74 -8.39 -21.59
CA THR A 167 -9.28 -7.59 -20.48
C THR A 167 -8.37 -6.41 -20.20
N PHE A 168 -9.00 -5.26 -19.96
CA PHE A 168 -8.32 -4.02 -19.64
C PHE A 168 -8.92 -3.40 -18.37
N SER A 169 -8.07 -2.90 -17.47
CA SER A 169 -8.52 -2.23 -16.25
C SER A 169 -7.80 -0.90 -16.06
N ALA A 170 -8.53 0.12 -15.63
CA ALA A 170 -7.99 1.44 -15.28
C ALA A 170 -8.28 1.75 -13.81
N VAL A 171 -7.24 2.01 -13.02
CA VAL A 171 -7.33 2.26 -11.58
C VAL A 171 -6.70 3.61 -11.24
N ALA A 172 -7.45 4.47 -10.55
CA ALA A 172 -6.91 5.74 -10.07
C ALA A 172 -5.95 5.53 -8.89
N LEU A 173 -4.75 6.11 -9.00
CA LEU A 173 -3.73 6.17 -7.94
C LEU A 173 -3.69 7.53 -7.23
N ALA A 174 -4.33 8.55 -7.80
CA ALA A 174 -4.41 9.90 -7.23
C ALA A 174 -5.84 10.46 -7.29
N GLU A 175 -6.18 11.38 -6.39
CA GLU A 175 -7.46 12.08 -6.44
C GLU A 175 -7.62 12.88 -7.74
N ASN A 176 -8.86 13.16 -8.12
CA ASN A 176 -9.20 13.90 -9.34
C ASN A 176 -8.57 13.27 -10.60
N THR A 177 -8.58 11.93 -10.65
CA THR A 177 -8.15 11.18 -11.83
C THR A 177 -9.30 11.05 -12.83
N TYR A 178 -9.06 11.52 -14.05
CA TYR A 178 -10.03 11.48 -15.14
C TYR A 178 -9.43 10.76 -16.35
N VAL A 179 -10.19 9.84 -16.95
CA VAL A 179 -9.76 9.06 -18.10
C VAL A 179 -10.76 9.10 -19.25
N SER A 180 -10.24 9.03 -20.46
CA SER A 180 -11.02 8.88 -21.69
C SER A 180 -10.56 7.61 -22.40
N GLU A 181 -11.50 6.76 -22.80
CA GLU A 181 -11.25 5.46 -23.43
C GLU A 181 -12.04 5.35 -24.74
N SER A 182 -11.34 4.97 -25.81
CA SER A 182 -11.92 4.72 -27.13
C SER A 182 -11.47 3.37 -27.66
N GLY A 183 -12.36 2.62 -28.30
CA GLY A 183 -12.10 1.27 -28.80
C GLY A 183 -12.32 0.15 -27.79
N PHE A 184 -12.99 0.43 -26.67
CA PHE A 184 -13.34 -0.53 -25.63
C PHE A 184 -14.83 -0.89 -25.68
N GLU A 185 -15.23 -1.95 -24.96
CA GLU A 185 -16.62 -2.37 -24.82
C GLU A 185 -17.45 -1.25 -24.17
N TRP A 186 -16.91 -0.68 -23.09
CA TRP A 186 -17.41 0.56 -22.51
C TRP A 186 -16.47 1.71 -22.85
N ASN A 187 -16.78 2.44 -23.91
CA ASN A 187 -16.09 3.70 -24.21
C ASN A 187 -16.53 4.79 -23.22
N VAL A 188 -15.58 5.59 -22.76
CA VAL A 188 -15.84 6.66 -21.81
C VAL A 188 -15.14 7.94 -22.22
N ASP A 189 -15.77 9.07 -21.95
CA ASP A 189 -15.23 10.40 -22.22
C ASP A 189 -15.14 11.17 -20.90
N ASN A 190 -13.92 11.52 -20.49
CA ASN A 190 -13.63 12.26 -19.27
C ASN A 190 -14.29 11.66 -17.99
N LEU A 191 -14.16 10.35 -17.81
CA LEU A 191 -14.68 9.59 -16.67
C LEU A 191 -13.86 9.85 -15.40
N HIS A 192 -14.51 10.30 -14.34
CA HIS A 192 -13.89 10.36 -13.02
C HIS A 192 -13.73 8.96 -12.41
N LEU A 193 -12.49 8.59 -12.07
CA LEU A 193 -12.13 7.36 -11.36
C LEU A 193 -11.83 7.67 -9.88
N PRO A 194 -12.63 7.18 -8.92
CA PRO A 194 -12.29 7.31 -7.51
C PRO A 194 -11.06 6.47 -7.16
N VAL A 195 -10.21 7.01 -6.28
CA VAL A 195 -8.92 6.40 -5.88
C VAL A 195 -9.12 4.98 -5.36
N LEU A 196 -8.44 4.02 -5.99
CA LEU A 196 -8.44 2.59 -5.65
C LEU A 196 -9.83 1.94 -5.50
N LEU A 197 -10.86 2.50 -6.15
CA LEU A 197 -12.18 1.87 -6.25
C LEU A 197 -12.35 1.08 -7.55
N ASP A 198 -13.49 0.43 -7.68
CA ASP A 198 -13.85 -0.56 -8.71
C ASP A 198 -14.28 0.05 -10.06
N ARG A 199 -14.40 1.37 -10.16
CA ARG A 199 -14.74 2.03 -11.42
C ARG A 199 -13.55 1.96 -12.38
N GLY A 200 -13.76 1.39 -13.57
CA GLY A 200 -12.72 1.19 -14.58
C GLY A 200 -12.13 -0.23 -14.60
N ILE A 201 -12.59 -1.13 -13.73
CA ILE A 201 -12.15 -2.52 -13.68
C ILE A 201 -12.87 -3.38 -14.72
N SER A 202 -12.13 -4.30 -15.35
CA SER A 202 -12.65 -5.36 -16.24
C SER A 202 -13.39 -4.86 -17.49
N ASN A 203 -12.88 -3.82 -18.13
CA ASN A 203 -13.27 -3.44 -19.50
C ASN A 203 -12.68 -4.43 -20.52
N ARG A 204 -13.13 -4.38 -21.77
CA ARG A 204 -12.63 -5.24 -22.85
C ARG A 204 -12.19 -4.42 -24.05
N VAL A 205 -11.04 -4.78 -24.61
CA VAL A 205 -10.51 -4.14 -25.82
C VAL A 205 -11.26 -4.68 -27.04
N MET A 206 -11.97 -3.81 -27.77
CA MET A 206 -12.82 -4.23 -28.90
C MET A 206 -12.20 -3.94 -30.25
N THR A 207 -11.35 -2.91 -30.35
CA THR A 207 -10.74 -2.48 -31.61
C THR A 207 -9.22 -2.62 -31.57
N ARG A 208 -8.62 -2.76 -32.75
CA ARG A 208 -7.15 -2.83 -32.95
C ARG A 208 -6.43 -1.49 -32.78
N SER A 209 -7.17 -0.44 -32.44
CA SER A 209 -6.67 0.92 -32.29
C SER A 209 -7.23 1.54 -31.02
N ALA A 210 -7.49 0.71 -30.01
CA ALA A 210 -8.02 1.15 -28.74
C ALA A 210 -7.01 2.07 -28.04
N THR A 211 -7.51 3.13 -27.41
CA THR A 211 -6.68 4.14 -26.76
C THR A 211 -7.29 4.54 -25.43
N ILE A 212 -6.45 4.60 -24.40
CA ILE A 212 -6.75 5.27 -23.14
C ILE A 212 -5.93 6.56 -23.02
N ARG A 213 -6.53 7.59 -22.42
CA ARG A 213 -5.87 8.83 -22.04
C ARG A 213 -6.23 9.19 -20.61
N CYS A 214 -5.22 9.51 -19.80
CA CYS A 214 -5.38 10.16 -18.51
C CYS A 214 -5.34 11.68 -18.72
N GLU A 215 -6.48 12.34 -18.56
CA GLU A 215 -6.64 13.78 -18.77
C GLU A 215 -6.11 14.59 -17.57
N CYS A 216 -6.29 14.04 -16.37
CA CYS A 216 -5.87 14.62 -15.10
C CYS A 216 -5.63 13.49 -14.09
N GLY A 217 -4.74 13.73 -13.11
CA GLY A 217 -4.41 12.77 -12.06
C GLY A 217 -3.36 11.73 -12.47
N ILE A 218 -3.47 10.53 -11.89
CA ILE A 218 -2.56 9.41 -12.11
C ILE A 218 -3.37 8.12 -12.17
N CYS A 219 -3.23 7.36 -13.25
CA CYS A 219 -3.96 6.12 -13.51
C CYS A 219 -2.99 4.96 -13.75
N ALA A 220 -3.18 3.83 -13.07
CA ALA A 220 -2.60 2.55 -13.44
C ALA A 220 -3.51 1.87 -14.48
N ALA A 221 -3.02 1.70 -15.69
CA ALA A 221 -3.71 1.06 -16.80
C ALA A 221 -3.15 -0.34 -17.04
N PHE A 222 -3.97 -1.37 -16.87
CA PHE A 222 -3.61 -2.78 -16.96
C PHE A 222 -4.16 -3.38 -18.25
N LEU A 223 -3.29 -4.02 -19.03
CA LEU A 223 -3.66 -4.97 -20.07
C LEU A 223 -3.33 -6.38 -19.57
N HIS A 224 -4.34 -7.22 -19.41
CA HIS A 224 -4.13 -8.62 -19.02
C HIS A 224 -3.77 -9.43 -20.27
N ILE A 225 -2.64 -10.15 -20.24
CA ILE A 225 -2.05 -10.82 -21.42
C ILE A 225 -2.19 -12.34 -21.33
N LEU A 226 -2.42 -12.89 -20.14
CA LEU A 226 -2.86 -14.27 -19.99
C LEU A 226 -4.38 -14.34 -20.13
N GLU A 227 -4.83 -15.10 -21.12
CA GLU A 227 -6.24 -15.47 -21.27
C GLU A 227 -6.71 -16.14 -19.98
N HIS A 228 -7.79 -15.61 -19.39
CA HIS A 228 -8.74 -16.52 -18.76
C HIS A 228 -9.07 -17.55 -19.84
N THR A 229 -8.66 -18.80 -19.66
CA THR A 229 -9.25 -19.91 -20.41
C THR A 229 -10.76 -19.81 -20.24
N GLU A 230 -11.44 -19.29 -21.26
CA GLU A 230 -12.88 -19.44 -21.43
C GLU A 230 -13.15 -20.94 -21.49
N GLY A 231 -13.66 -21.47 -20.39
CA GLY A 231 -13.98 -22.86 -20.23
C GLY A 231 -15.00 -23.06 -19.13
N LEU A 232 -16.01 -22.19 -19.04
CA LEU A 232 -17.15 -22.37 -18.12
C LEU A 232 -18.39 -21.54 -18.51
N SER A 233 -18.64 -21.40 -19.81
CA SER A 233 -19.98 -21.11 -20.34
C SER A 233 -19.95 -21.38 -21.84
N ASP A 234 -20.95 -22.08 -22.34
CA ASP A 234 -21.19 -22.38 -23.76
C ASP A 234 -20.41 -23.56 -24.36
N MET A 235 -20.76 -24.78 -23.92
CA MET A 235 -20.97 -25.86 -24.89
C MET A 235 -22.10 -26.79 -24.45
N ASN A 236 -23.31 -26.41 -24.86
CA ASN A 236 -24.36 -27.37 -25.16
C ASN A 236 -24.69 -27.27 -26.65
N THR A 237 -24.45 -28.37 -27.36
CA THR A 237 -25.04 -28.78 -28.65
C THR A 237 -24.74 -27.97 -29.92
N HIS A 238 -23.67 -28.35 -30.63
CA HIS A 238 -23.84 -28.90 -31.99
C HIS A 238 -22.61 -29.73 -32.40
N PHE A 239 -22.87 -31.02 -32.62
CA PHE A 239 -21.98 -31.96 -33.29
C PHE A 239 -21.83 -31.57 -34.76
N ASP A 240 -20.61 -31.56 -35.29
CA ASP A 240 -20.38 -32.19 -36.58
C ASP A 240 -18.98 -32.81 -36.64
N ASP A 241 -18.94 -34.01 -37.21
CA ASP A 241 -17.81 -34.92 -37.25
C ASP A 241 -16.70 -34.41 -38.19
N THR A 242 -15.44 -34.55 -37.77
CA THR A 242 -14.32 -35.18 -38.51
C THR A 242 -12.95 -34.71 -38.02
N ASN A 243 -12.30 -35.46 -37.12
CA ASN A 243 -11.04 -36.15 -37.42
C ASN A 243 -10.54 -36.96 -36.22
N VAL A 244 -9.97 -38.11 -36.53
CA VAL A 244 -9.65 -39.19 -35.62
C VAL A 244 -8.22 -39.06 -35.07
N GLY A 245 -8.12 -39.11 -33.73
CA GLY A 245 -7.20 -40.03 -33.05
C GLY A 245 -5.82 -39.51 -32.62
N VAL A 246 -5.77 -38.76 -31.50
CA VAL A 246 -4.66 -38.79 -30.50
C VAL A 246 -5.15 -38.43 -29.05
N GLY A 247 -6.28 -37.73 -28.86
CA GLY A 247 -6.61 -37.09 -27.55
C GLY A 247 -7.25 -37.92 -26.41
N GLY A 248 -7.64 -39.17 -26.62
CA GLY A 248 -8.56 -39.85 -25.67
C GLY A 248 -7.98 -40.27 -24.31
N ALA A 249 -6.65 -40.26 -24.13
CA ALA A 249 -6.01 -40.62 -22.87
C ALA A 249 -5.77 -39.41 -21.95
N ASP A 250 -5.41 -38.26 -22.53
CA ASP A 250 -5.16 -37.01 -21.80
C ASP A 250 -6.47 -36.39 -21.34
N GLU A 251 -7.49 -36.41 -22.20
CA GLU A 251 -8.83 -35.88 -21.88
C GLU A 251 -9.50 -36.68 -20.74
N LYS A 252 -9.28 -38.00 -20.71
CA LYS A 252 -9.76 -38.88 -19.64
C LYS A 252 -8.99 -38.69 -18.33
N LEU A 253 -7.72 -38.31 -18.42
CA LEU A 253 -6.84 -38.03 -17.29
C LEU A 253 -7.25 -36.72 -16.62
N ASP A 254 -7.37 -35.64 -17.40
CA ASP A 254 -7.78 -34.34 -16.90
C ASP A 254 -9.19 -34.42 -16.27
N GLN A 255 -10.10 -35.19 -16.86
CA GLN A 255 -11.41 -35.43 -16.27
C GLN A 255 -11.35 -36.11 -14.89
N GLN A 256 -10.39 -37.01 -14.66
CA GLN A 256 -10.22 -37.66 -13.35
C GLN A 256 -9.70 -36.72 -12.28
N LEU A 257 -8.76 -35.83 -12.65
CA LEU A 257 -8.23 -34.80 -11.76
C LEU A 257 -9.29 -33.74 -11.42
N GLU A 258 -10.00 -33.24 -12.43
CA GLU A 258 -11.04 -32.22 -12.23
C GLU A 258 -12.18 -32.74 -11.36
N ASN A 259 -12.59 -34.00 -11.52
CA ASN A 259 -13.57 -34.64 -10.64
C ASN A 259 -13.08 -34.70 -9.18
N TYR A 260 -11.79 -35.00 -8.96
CA TYR A 260 -11.21 -35.03 -7.63
C TYR A 260 -11.17 -33.64 -6.99
N LEU A 261 -10.72 -32.62 -7.74
CA LEU A 261 -10.64 -31.24 -7.25
C LEU A 261 -12.03 -30.64 -6.98
N ALA A 262 -13.03 -30.97 -7.78
CA ALA A 262 -14.42 -30.56 -7.54
C ALA A 262 -14.97 -31.13 -6.21
N GLU A 263 -14.60 -32.36 -5.85
CA GLU A 263 -14.95 -32.93 -4.55
C GLU A 263 -14.22 -32.22 -3.40
N VAL A 264 -12.95 -31.83 -3.57
CA VAL A 264 -12.21 -31.04 -2.57
C VAL A 264 -12.84 -29.65 -2.40
N ASP A 265 -13.20 -28.96 -3.48
CA ASP A 265 -13.87 -27.64 -3.42
C ASP A 265 -15.19 -27.69 -2.66
N HIS A 266 -15.96 -28.78 -2.83
CA HIS A 266 -17.19 -28.99 -2.07
C HIS A 266 -16.96 -28.90 -0.56
N TYR A 267 -15.86 -29.44 -0.05
CA TYR A 267 -15.52 -29.42 1.37
C TYR A 267 -14.86 -28.10 1.81
N LEU A 268 -14.30 -27.33 0.87
CA LEU A 268 -13.69 -26.02 1.12
C LEU A 268 -14.65 -24.84 0.89
N ARG A 269 -15.95 -25.06 0.66
CA ARG A 269 -16.97 -24.01 0.34
C ARG A 269 -16.93 -22.73 1.20
N HIS A 270 -16.49 -22.82 2.45
CA HIS A 270 -16.45 -21.69 3.38
C HIS A 270 -15.12 -20.94 3.43
N MET A 271 -14.14 -21.35 2.63
CA MET A 271 -12.83 -20.73 2.50
C MET A 271 -12.85 -19.60 1.44
N PRO A 272 -12.12 -18.49 1.65
CA PRO A 272 -11.95 -17.43 0.65
C PRO A 272 -11.42 -17.96 -0.69
N VAL A 273 -11.84 -17.33 -1.80
CA VAL A 273 -11.50 -17.78 -3.17
C VAL A 273 -9.99 -17.71 -3.44
N SER A 274 -9.27 -16.74 -2.83
CA SER A 274 -7.81 -16.63 -2.95
C SER A 274 -7.09 -17.86 -2.39
N GLU A 275 -7.43 -18.27 -1.17
CA GLU A 275 -6.82 -19.44 -0.50
C GLU A 275 -7.13 -20.75 -1.23
N LYS A 276 -8.35 -20.89 -1.76
CA LYS A 276 -8.70 -22.04 -2.60
C LYS A 276 -7.84 -22.15 -3.85
N THR A 277 -7.50 -21.01 -4.44
CA THR A 277 -6.70 -20.95 -5.67
C THR A 277 -5.29 -21.45 -5.41
N ASP A 278 -4.69 -21.07 -4.28
CA ASP A 278 -3.37 -21.55 -3.86
C ASP A 278 -3.36 -23.07 -3.62
N ILE A 279 -4.37 -23.58 -2.88
CA ILE A 279 -4.52 -25.01 -2.62
C ILE A 279 -4.67 -25.81 -3.92
N PHE A 280 -5.52 -25.34 -4.84
CA PHE A 280 -5.71 -26.04 -6.12
C PHE A 280 -4.49 -25.96 -7.02
N SER A 281 -3.76 -24.85 -7.01
CA SER A 281 -2.50 -24.70 -7.74
C SER A 281 -1.45 -25.70 -7.24
N GLU A 282 -1.29 -25.82 -5.91
CA GLU A 282 -0.36 -26.77 -5.30
C GLU A 282 -0.74 -28.23 -5.64
N LEU A 283 -2.02 -28.58 -5.53
CA LEU A 283 -2.50 -29.93 -5.85
C LEU A 283 -2.32 -30.28 -7.33
N LYS A 284 -2.62 -29.35 -8.24
CA LYS A 284 -2.39 -29.52 -9.69
C LYS A 284 -0.89 -29.69 -9.98
N SER A 285 -0.05 -28.85 -9.38
CA SER A 285 1.41 -28.93 -9.55
C SER A 285 1.96 -30.28 -9.09
N SER A 286 1.60 -30.73 -7.88
CA SER A 286 2.02 -32.04 -7.34
C SER A 286 1.53 -33.20 -8.21
N PHE A 287 0.32 -33.11 -8.77
CA PHE A 287 -0.22 -34.14 -9.65
C PHE A 287 0.58 -34.28 -10.94
N TYR A 288 0.82 -33.18 -11.66
CA TYR A 288 1.56 -33.21 -12.92
C TYR A 288 3.05 -33.50 -12.73
N GLU A 289 3.65 -33.11 -11.60
CA GLU A 289 5.02 -33.49 -11.25
C GLU A 289 5.16 -35.02 -11.15
N ARG A 290 4.27 -35.66 -10.40
CA ARG A 290 4.27 -37.13 -10.24
C ARG A 290 3.97 -37.86 -11.55
N LEU A 291 3.12 -37.29 -12.40
CA LEU A 291 2.87 -37.79 -13.75
C LEU A 291 4.14 -37.77 -14.61
N ARG A 292 4.94 -36.69 -14.55
CA ARG A 292 6.23 -36.59 -15.25
C ARG A 292 7.25 -37.62 -14.75
N HIS A 293 7.15 -38.03 -13.49
CA HIS A 293 7.93 -39.12 -12.91
C HIS A 293 7.44 -40.53 -13.28
N GLY A 294 6.44 -40.64 -14.16
CA GLY A 294 5.96 -41.91 -14.70
C GLY A 294 5.00 -42.68 -13.78
N GLN A 295 4.47 -42.04 -12.73
CA GLN A 295 3.43 -42.63 -11.91
C GLN A 295 2.09 -42.64 -12.66
N LYS A 296 1.27 -43.68 -12.42
CA LYS A 296 -0.05 -43.77 -13.05
C LYS A 296 -1.03 -42.82 -12.36
N PRO A 297 -1.93 -42.15 -13.10
CA PRO A 297 -2.90 -41.20 -12.56
C PRO A 297 -3.75 -41.73 -11.40
N GLN A 298 -4.20 -42.99 -11.50
CA GLN A 298 -5.04 -43.63 -10.49
C GLN A 298 -4.28 -43.87 -9.18
N ASP A 299 -2.99 -44.17 -9.27
CA ASP A 299 -2.13 -44.38 -8.11
C ASP A 299 -1.83 -43.03 -7.44
N ILE A 300 -1.63 -41.95 -8.21
CA ILE A 300 -1.44 -40.59 -7.70
C ILE A 300 -2.68 -40.12 -6.92
N ILE A 301 -3.89 -40.29 -7.47
CA ILE A 301 -5.14 -39.92 -6.79
C ILE A 301 -5.35 -40.74 -5.51
N ALA A 302 -5.01 -42.02 -5.53
CA ALA A 302 -5.07 -42.87 -4.35
C ALA A 302 -4.07 -42.41 -3.25
N GLU A 303 -2.88 -41.97 -3.64
CA GLU A 303 -1.85 -41.45 -2.72
C GLU A 303 -2.19 -40.06 -2.15
N MET A 304 -2.86 -39.19 -2.92
CA MET A 304 -3.36 -37.90 -2.42
C MET A 304 -4.43 -38.07 -1.32
N GLY A 305 -5.04 -39.26 -1.23
CA GLY A 305 -5.98 -39.63 -0.17
C GLY A 305 -7.40 -39.13 -0.43
N SER A 306 -8.30 -39.33 0.55
CA SER A 306 -9.70 -38.95 0.38
C SER A 306 -9.90 -37.42 0.32
N PRO A 307 -10.69 -36.89 -0.64
CA PRO A 307 -10.93 -35.45 -0.79
C PRO A 307 -11.38 -34.74 0.50
N ARG A 308 -12.24 -35.42 1.28
CA ARG A 308 -12.74 -34.93 2.57
C ARG A 308 -11.63 -34.79 3.62
N LEU A 309 -10.74 -35.77 3.73
CA LEU A 309 -9.66 -35.74 4.72
C LEU A 309 -8.63 -34.66 4.36
N LEU A 310 -8.30 -34.55 3.07
CA LEU A 310 -7.39 -33.53 2.55
C LEU A 310 -7.94 -32.12 2.80
N ALA A 311 -9.21 -31.85 2.46
CA ALA A 311 -9.86 -30.58 2.75
C ALA A 311 -9.87 -30.24 4.25
N MET A 312 -10.08 -31.24 5.12
CA MET A 312 -10.04 -31.04 6.58
C MET A 312 -8.63 -30.74 7.11
N GLN A 313 -7.56 -31.25 6.47
CA GLN A 313 -6.19 -30.87 6.81
C GLN A 313 -5.93 -29.39 6.50
N TYR A 314 -6.32 -28.92 5.31
CA TYR A 314 -6.20 -27.52 4.93
C TYR A 314 -7.08 -26.58 5.76
N LEU A 315 -8.26 -27.02 6.18
CA LEU A 315 -9.09 -26.26 7.13
C LEU A 315 -8.46 -26.23 8.53
N GLY A 316 -7.84 -27.34 8.96
CA GLY A 316 -7.20 -27.46 10.27
C GLY A 316 -5.98 -26.54 10.43
N THR A 317 -5.20 -26.33 9.36
CA THR A 317 -4.08 -25.38 9.35
C THR A 317 -4.56 -23.93 9.36
N ASN A 318 -5.61 -23.61 8.60
CA ASN A 318 -6.19 -22.25 8.56
C ASN A 318 -6.93 -21.83 9.85
N VAL A 319 -7.49 -22.78 10.62
CA VAL A 319 -8.16 -22.50 11.90
C VAL A 319 -7.19 -22.07 13.00
N VAL A 320 -5.90 -22.39 12.88
CA VAL A 320 -4.87 -21.99 13.85
C VAL A 320 -4.35 -20.56 13.57
N GLU A 321 -4.46 -20.06 12.33
CA GLU A 321 -3.94 -18.74 11.95
C GLU A 321 -4.99 -17.61 11.91
N HIS A 322 -6.29 -17.89 11.76
CA HIS A 322 -7.31 -16.83 11.70
C HIS A 322 -8.32 -16.82 12.86
N LYS A 323 -8.08 -15.96 13.86
CA LYS A 323 -9.16 -15.39 14.70
C LYS A 323 -9.90 -14.33 13.89
N GLY A 324 -10.94 -14.76 13.16
CA GLY A 324 -11.68 -13.95 12.19
C GLY A 324 -12.23 -12.60 12.67
N PHE A 325 -12.24 -11.66 11.73
CA PHE A 325 -12.92 -10.37 11.80
C PHE A 325 -14.42 -10.56 12.04
N SER A 326 -14.92 -10.04 13.17
CA SER A 326 -16.35 -10.09 13.50
C SER A 326 -16.99 -8.75 13.17
N PHE A 327 -18.01 -8.74 12.31
CA PHE A 327 -18.78 -7.52 12.00
C PHE A 327 -19.36 -6.86 13.27
N LYS A 328 -19.58 -7.63 14.35
CA LYS A 328 -19.94 -7.10 15.67
C LYS A 328 -18.80 -6.32 16.34
N ARG A 329 -17.54 -6.72 16.14
CA ARG A 329 -16.36 -5.96 16.62
C ARG A 329 -16.16 -4.69 15.80
N LEU A 330 -16.33 -4.74 14.48
CA LEU A 330 -16.27 -3.54 13.63
C LEU A 330 -17.35 -2.51 14.04
N LEU A 331 -18.60 -2.96 14.19
CA LEU A 331 -19.69 -2.06 14.60
C LEU A 331 -19.49 -1.53 16.03
N MET A 332 -18.93 -2.35 16.94
CA MET A 332 -18.50 -1.91 18.26
C MET A 332 -17.38 -0.87 18.18
N LEU A 333 -16.36 -1.07 17.33
CA LEU A 333 -15.28 -0.11 17.09
C LEU A 333 -15.86 1.21 16.55
N VAL A 334 -16.64 1.17 15.47
CA VAL A 334 -17.19 2.38 14.84
C VAL A 334 -18.08 3.15 15.82
N SER A 335 -18.93 2.46 16.59
CA SER A 335 -19.77 3.11 17.61
C SER A 335 -18.96 3.66 18.79
N PHE A 336 -17.93 2.95 19.24
CA PHE A 336 -17.01 3.41 20.29
C PHE A 336 -16.21 4.62 19.86
N TYR A 337 -15.58 4.59 18.68
CA TYR A 337 -14.78 5.70 18.16
C TYR A 337 -15.64 6.92 17.82
N SER A 338 -16.87 6.74 17.33
CA SER A 338 -17.78 7.86 17.08
C SER A 338 -18.26 8.53 18.39
N ALA A 339 -18.61 7.74 19.41
CA ALA A 339 -19.03 8.26 20.70
C ALA A 339 -17.86 8.85 21.51
N ALA A 340 -16.69 8.24 21.43
CA ALA A 340 -15.45 8.74 22.04
C ALA A 340 -15.03 10.07 21.38
N ALA A 341 -15.02 10.14 20.04
CA ALA A 341 -14.66 11.34 19.27
C ALA A 341 -15.45 12.59 19.69
N ILE A 342 -16.77 12.46 19.80
CA ILE A 342 -17.64 13.56 20.22
C ILE A 342 -17.40 13.92 21.70
N SER A 343 -17.13 12.93 22.54
CA SER A 343 -16.94 13.13 23.98
C SER A 343 -15.64 13.89 24.33
N TRP A 344 -14.49 13.59 23.72
CA TRP A 344 -13.22 14.24 24.10
C TRP A 344 -13.00 15.61 23.45
N MET A 345 -13.50 15.81 22.21
CA MET A 345 -13.42 17.12 21.54
C MET A 345 -14.27 18.20 22.23
N ALA A 346 -15.29 17.79 23.00
CA ALA A 346 -16.15 18.71 23.74
C ALA A 346 -15.83 18.78 25.25
N LEU A 347 -15.61 17.66 25.94
CA LEU A 347 -15.51 17.71 27.42
C LEU A 347 -14.19 18.26 27.95
N ILE A 348 -13.06 18.00 27.27
CA ILE A 348 -11.75 18.48 27.75
C ILE A 348 -11.68 20.02 27.65
N PRO A 349 -12.01 20.65 26.49
CA PRO A 349 -12.00 22.10 26.40
C PRO A 349 -13.01 22.75 27.35
N THR A 350 -14.22 22.20 27.48
CA THR A 350 -15.26 22.79 28.34
C THR A 350 -14.89 22.74 29.82
N THR A 351 -14.37 21.62 30.33
CA THR A 351 -13.94 21.50 31.74
C THR A 351 -12.72 22.37 32.05
N ALA A 352 -11.79 22.51 31.11
CA ALA A 352 -10.64 23.39 31.22
C ALA A 352 -11.05 24.88 31.25
N ILE A 353 -11.91 25.31 30.31
CA ILE A 353 -12.45 26.67 30.25
C ILE A 353 -13.26 26.99 31.51
N LEU A 354 -14.05 26.03 31.99
CA LEU A 354 -14.83 26.18 33.23
C LEU A 354 -13.91 26.37 34.44
N SER A 355 -12.83 25.59 34.55
CA SER A 355 -11.85 25.74 35.62
C SER A 355 -11.21 27.13 35.61
N PHE A 356 -10.74 27.59 34.45
CA PHE A 356 -10.16 28.92 34.30
C PHE A 356 -11.15 30.04 34.66
N SER A 357 -12.39 29.93 34.20
CA SER A 357 -13.47 30.88 34.51
C SER A 357 -13.76 30.96 36.00
N MET A 358 -13.69 29.85 36.73
CA MET A 358 -13.86 29.82 38.18
C MET A 358 -12.70 30.52 38.90
N TYR A 359 -11.45 30.30 38.49
CA TYR A 359 -10.31 31.02 39.08
C TYR A 359 -10.37 32.53 38.83
N LEU A 360 -10.77 32.94 37.62
CA LEU A 360 -10.99 34.35 37.30
C LEU A 360 -12.10 34.95 38.20
N SER A 361 -13.21 34.23 38.34
CA SER A 361 -14.34 34.63 39.18
C SER A 361 -13.94 34.73 40.66
N ALA A 362 -13.04 33.86 41.14
CA ALA A 362 -12.49 33.95 42.49
C ALA A 362 -11.75 35.27 42.72
N GLY A 363 -10.86 35.65 41.78
CA GLY A 363 -10.12 36.91 41.84
C GLY A 363 -11.04 38.12 41.82
N ILE A 364 -12.03 38.13 40.92
CA ILE A 364 -13.03 39.20 40.82
C ILE A 364 -13.85 39.31 42.12
N SER A 365 -14.22 38.19 42.73
CA SER A 365 -15.01 38.17 43.96
C SER A 365 -14.25 38.75 45.17
N VAL A 366 -12.98 38.39 45.33
CA VAL A 366 -12.11 38.95 46.38
C VAL A 366 -11.89 40.44 46.16
N LEU A 367 -11.62 40.85 44.91
CA LEU A 367 -11.46 42.26 44.54
C LEU A 367 -12.75 43.05 44.83
N ALA A 368 -13.90 42.54 44.44
CA ALA A 368 -15.20 43.16 44.73
C ALA A 368 -15.42 43.30 46.24
N GLY A 369 -15.16 42.24 47.04
CA GLY A 369 -15.26 42.30 48.49
C GLY A 369 -14.34 43.37 49.12
N PHE A 370 -13.12 43.48 48.62
CA PHE A 370 -12.16 44.50 49.07
C PHE A 370 -12.59 45.92 48.72
N LEU A 371 -13.12 46.15 47.50
CA LEU A 371 -13.65 47.45 47.10
C LEU A 371 -14.89 47.84 47.93
N GLY A 372 -15.77 46.88 48.22
CA GLY A 372 -16.92 47.07 49.13
C GLY A 372 -16.50 47.38 50.57
N PHE A 373 -15.38 46.82 51.02
CA PHE A 373 -14.77 47.15 52.31
C PHE A 373 -14.21 48.57 52.34
N LEU A 374 -13.41 48.98 51.35
CA LEU A 374 -12.84 50.33 51.28
C LEU A 374 -13.93 51.41 51.27
N ARG A 375 -15.03 51.17 50.55
CA ARG A 375 -16.19 52.07 50.54
C ARG A 375 -16.83 52.27 51.92
N GLY A 376 -16.70 51.30 52.83
CA GLY A 376 -17.19 51.43 54.20
C GLY A 376 -16.39 52.40 55.08
N PHE A 377 -15.17 52.79 54.66
CA PHE A 377 -14.27 53.64 55.44
C PHE A 377 -13.82 54.91 54.71
N VAL A 378 -13.79 54.91 53.39
CA VAL A 378 -13.27 56.01 52.56
C VAL A 378 -14.31 56.45 51.53
N TYR A 379 -14.65 57.74 51.56
CA TYR A 379 -15.49 58.38 50.53
C TYR A 379 -14.63 58.70 49.29
N LEU A 380 -14.63 57.79 48.32
CA LEU A 380 -14.02 58.01 46.99
C LEU A 380 -15.13 58.09 45.94
N SER A 381 -15.20 59.18 45.18
CA SER A 381 -16.20 59.43 44.13
C SER A 381 -16.22 58.36 43.02
N VAL A 382 -15.10 57.68 42.78
CA VAL A 382 -14.99 56.57 41.81
C VAL A 382 -15.74 55.31 42.29
N LEU A 383 -15.86 55.11 43.60
CA LEU A 383 -16.53 53.94 44.19
C LEU A 383 -18.05 54.12 44.31
N GLU A 384 -18.60 55.33 44.16
CA GLU A 384 -20.05 55.58 44.23
C GLU A 384 -20.81 54.88 43.10
N ASN A 385 -20.23 54.86 41.90
CA ASN A 385 -20.84 54.27 40.70
C ASN A 385 -20.72 52.73 40.65
N ALA A 386 -19.88 52.13 41.47
CA ALA A 386 -19.68 50.68 41.53
C ALA A 386 -20.56 50.08 42.65
N ARG A 387 -21.81 49.73 42.32
CA ARG A 387 -22.69 49.00 43.24
C ARG A 387 -22.37 47.51 43.22
N ILE A 388 -21.89 46.99 44.34
CA ILE A 388 -21.65 45.55 44.53
C ILE A 388 -22.90 44.94 45.17
N MET A 389 -23.66 44.20 44.38
CA MET A 389 -24.86 43.48 44.82
C MET A 389 -24.57 41.99 44.87
N VAL A 390 -25.01 41.31 45.93
CA VAL A 390 -24.84 39.86 46.10
C VAL A 390 -26.19 39.24 46.43
N PHE A 391 -26.95 38.81 45.42
CA PHE A 391 -28.25 38.07 45.48
C PHE A 391 -29.38 38.65 46.35
N MET A 392 -29.08 39.49 47.33
CA MET A 392 -29.95 40.23 48.22
C MET A 392 -30.04 41.68 47.72
N HIS A 393 -31.21 42.30 47.87
CA HIS A 393 -31.51 43.65 47.36
C HIS A 393 -30.84 44.79 48.14
N GLU A 394 -29.97 44.49 49.12
CA GLU A 394 -29.30 45.49 49.96
C GLU A 394 -27.81 45.63 49.62
N GLU A 395 -27.31 46.87 49.61
CA GLU A 395 -25.90 47.17 49.39
C GLU A 395 -25.06 46.72 50.59
N ILE A 396 -24.14 45.77 50.39
CA ILE A 396 -23.25 45.29 51.43
C ILE A 396 -21.97 46.13 51.42
N THR A 397 -21.67 46.80 52.52
CA THR A 397 -20.49 47.67 52.67
C THR A 397 -19.67 47.31 53.92
N GLY A 398 -18.40 47.69 53.95
CA GLY A 398 -17.53 47.47 55.10
C GLY A 398 -17.07 46.02 55.27
N LEU A 399 -16.83 45.61 56.52
CA LEU A 399 -16.30 44.27 56.85
C LEU A 399 -17.12 43.09 56.30
N PRO A 400 -18.47 43.12 56.29
CA PRO A 400 -19.27 42.05 55.70
C PRO A 400 -19.00 41.83 54.20
N ALA A 401 -18.72 42.89 53.43
CA ALA A 401 -18.41 42.80 52.01
C ALA A 401 -17.09 42.05 51.76
N LEU A 402 -16.07 42.32 52.58
CA LEU A 402 -14.78 41.61 52.52
C LEU A 402 -14.98 40.13 52.84
N PHE A 403 -15.73 39.81 53.88
CA PHE A 403 -15.97 38.43 54.29
C PHE A 403 -16.70 37.64 53.19
N ILE A 404 -17.74 38.22 52.60
CA ILE A 404 -18.50 37.59 51.52
C ILE A 404 -17.62 37.38 50.28
N GLY A 405 -16.83 38.38 49.87
CA GLY A 405 -15.90 38.25 48.74
C GLY A 405 -14.85 37.16 48.96
N LEU A 406 -14.33 37.03 50.18
CA LEU A 406 -13.40 35.96 50.54
C LEU A 406 -14.06 34.57 50.53
N VAL A 407 -15.29 34.46 51.03
CA VAL A 407 -16.05 33.19 51.03
C VAL A 407 -16.36 32.74 49.60
N PHE A 408 -16.89 33.63 48.75
CA PHE A 408 -17.15 33.30 47.35
C PHE A 408 -15.85 33.01 46.58
N GLY A 409 -14.78 33.78 46.84
CA GLY A 409 -13.45 33.49 46.33
C GLY A 409 -12.99 32.07 46.66
N ALA A 410 -13.12 31.65 47.92
CA ALA A 410 -12.77 30.30 48.35
C ALA A 410 -13.64 29.23 47.67
N VAL A 411 -14.95 29.45 47.55
CA VAL A 411 -15.88 28.53 46.85
C VAL A 411 -15.46 28.36 45.38
N PHE A 412 -15.19 29.45 44.67
CA PHE A 412 -14.77 29.40 43.28
C PHE A 412 -13.42 28.71 43.09
N VAL A 413 -12.46 28.91 44.00
CA VAL A 413 -11.18 28.17 43.98
C VAL A 413 -11.40 26.67 44.14
N VAL A 414 -12.28 26.25 45.06
CA VAL A 414 -12.62 24.83 45.24
C VAL A 414 -13.26 24.24 43.99
N LEU A 415 -14.23 24.94 43.40
CA LEU A 415 -14.86 24.51 42.15
C LEU A 415 -13.86 24.44 40.99
N GLY A 416 -13.00 25.45 40.85
CA GLY A 416 -11.93 25.48 39.85
C GLY A 416 -10.96 24.30 39.98
N MET A 417 -10.56 23.95 41.22
CA MET A 417 -9.72 22.78 41.49
C MET A 417 -10.41 21.46 41.14
N LEU A 418 -11.70 21.31 41.45
CA LEU A 418 -12.46 20.11 41.11
C LEU A 418 -12.59 19.95 39.59
N SER A 419 -12.89 21.02 38.86
CA SER A 419 -12.96 21.01 37.40
C SER A 419 -11.60 20.66 36.77
N TRP A 420 -10.50 21.22 37.29
CA TRP A 420 -9.15 20.89 36.80
C TRP A 420 -8.77 19.43 37.05
N LYS A 421 -9.10 18.89 38.24
CA LYS A 421 -8.91 17.47 38.54
C LYS A 421 -9.70 16.59 37.59
N ALA A 422 -10.95 16.95 37.28
CA ALA A 422 -11.75 16.24 36.30
C ALA A 422 -11.08 16.24 34.92
N THR A 423 -10.59 17.40 34.45
CA THR A 423 -9.85 17.50 33.18
C THR A 423 -8.63 16.57 33.14
N ILE A 424 -7.80 16.55 34.20
CA ILE A 424 -6.62 15.66 34.26
C ILE A 424 -7.02 14.18 34.24
N ILE A 425 -8.05 13.80 35.01
CA ILE A 425 -8.53 12.41 35.04
C ILE A 425 -8.96 11.98 33.65
N MET A 426 -9.68 12.84 32.92
CA MET A 426 -10.11 12.54 31.56
C MET A 426 -8.92 12.39 30.60
N VAL A 427 -7.95 13.31 30.63
CA VAL A 427 -6.75 13.21 29.78
C VAL A 427 -6.01 11.89 30.03
N ARG A 428 -5.82 11.50 31.30
CA ARG A 428 -5.15 10.24 31.66
C ARG A 428 -5.94 9.01 31.22
N PHE A 429 -7.27 9.04 31.39
CA PHE A 429 -8.14 7.97 30.92
C PHE A 429 -8.01 7.76 29.41
N PHE A 430 -7.98 8.84 28.63
CA PHE A 430 -7.81 8.75 27.18
C PHE A 430 -6.41 8.27 26.76
N GLN A 431 -5.35 8.68 27.46
CA GLN A 431 -4.01 8.15 27.21
C GLN A 431 -3.94 6.63 27.45
N ASP A 432 -4.58 6.13 28.51
CA ASP A 432 -4.65 4.69 28.81
C ASP A 432 -5.46 3.91 27.75
N GLN A 433 -6.58 4.47 27.28
CA GLN A 433 -7.39 3.85 26.22
C GLN A 433 -6.67 3.81 24.87
N ALA A 434 -6.02 4.92 24.47
CA ALA A 434 -5.22 4.94 23.25
C ALA A 434 -4.06 3.94 23.30
N TRP A 435 -3.42 3.80 24.47
CA TRP A 435 -2.34 2.84 24.66
C TRP A 435 -2.82 1.38 24.54
N ARG A 436 -4.00 1.04 25.09
CA ARG A 436 -4.59 -0.30 24.99
C ARG A 436 -4.93 -0.70 23.55
N LEU A 437 -5.44 0.23 22.75
CA LEU A 437 -5.79 -0.03 21.35
C LEU A 437 -4.55 -0.36 20.51
N HIS A 438 -3.47 0.40 20.69
CA HIS A 438 -2.18 0.10 20.05
C HIS A 438 -1.56 -1.23 20.49
N HIS A 439 -1.94 -1.79 21.64
CA HIS A 439 -1.46 -3.09 22.12
C HIS A 439 -2.39 -4.26 21.76
N GLU A 440 -3.64 -4.02 21.35
CA GLU A 440 -4.53 -5.05 20.83
C GLU A 440 -4.39 -5.25 19.31
N GLU A 441 -3.74 -4.31 18.62
CA GLU A 441 -3.36 -4.39 17.19
C GLU A 441 -1.98 -5.05 16.93
N MET A 442 -1.19 -5.31 17.99
CA MET A 442 0.03 -6.13 17.97
C MET A 442 -0.24 -7.51 18.57
#